data_AF-A0A6G6SKG9-F1
#
_entry.id   AF-A0A6G6SKG9-F1
#
_cell.length_a   1.000
_cell.length_b   1.000
_cell.length_c   1.000
_cell.angle_alpha   90.00
_cell.angle_beta   90.00
_cell.angle_gamma   90.00
#
_symmetry.space_group_name_H-M   'P 1'
#
loop_
_entity.id
_entity.type
_entity.pdbx_description
1 polymer ?
#
loop_
_entity_poly.entity_id
_entity_poly.type
_entity_poly.pdbx_seq_one_letter_code
_entity_poly.pdbx_strand_id
1 'polypeptide(L)'
;MPIKLTRKKLACIGIVIALIAIYLLFIHKPKVEYLAGNLHGFNHVKGTSVNWFKVNGYYGQGAAGTCCIMVPAKWTPNQWVNVEWEVDPNAYPTDSPGVTDPKFDAYMKKHEANYRHYQKMVEIPEYDEPCSVKVHFLPCQEVKITLSCYSPWLPEYPIKEPLGMEEPEICP
;
A
#
# COMPACT_ATOMS: atom_id res chain seq x y z
N MET A 1 -47.81 5.00 45.76
CA MET A 1 -46.87 5.63 46.71
C MET A 1 -45.86 6.45 45.92
N PRO A 2 -45.68 7.76 46.18
CA PRO A 2 -44.70 8.56 45.46
C PRO A 2 -43.28 8.19 45.90
N ILE A 3 -42.46 7.80 44.94
CA ILE A 3 -41.03 7.50 45.17
C ILE A 3 -40.34 8.82 45.50
N LYS A 4 -39.96 9.02 46.78
CA LYS A 4 -39.17 10.19 47.19
C LYS A 4 -37.73 10.03 46.72
N LEU A 5 -37.36 10.78 45.68
CA LEU A 5 -36.02 10.78 45.13
C LEU A 5 -35.12 11.66 46.02
N THR A 6 -34.22 11.03 46.78
CA THR A 6 -33.28 11.74 47.66
C THR A 6 -32.17 12.42 46.87
N ARG A 7 -31.65 13.56 47.35
CA ARG A 7 -30.51 14.30 46.75
C ARG A 7 -29.32 13.40 46.34
N LYS A 8 -28.98 12.40 47.15
CA LYS A 8 -27.92 11.42 46.84
C LYS A 8 -28.22 10.57 45.59
N LYS A 9 -29.48 10.17 45.40
CA LYS A 9 -29.92 9.42 44.20
C LYS A 9 -29.91 10.30 42.94
N LEU A 10 -30.30 11.59 43.05
CA LEU A 10 -30.14 12.53 41.93
C LEU A 10 -28.67 12.72 41.54
N ALA A 11 -27.78 12.86 42.53
CA ALA A 11 -26.35 13.01 42.29
C ALA A 11 -25.75 11.78 41.58
N CYS A 12 -26.10 10.56 42.01
CA CYS A 12 -25.66 9.33 41.33
C CYS A 12 -26.17 9.24 39.88
N ILE A 13 -27.44 9.58 39.63
CA ILE A 13 -28.00 9.58 38.27
C ILE A 13 -27.25 10.58 37.38
N GLY A 14 -26.93 11.77 37.89
CA GLY A 14 -26.16 12.78 37.15
C GLY A 14 -24.74 12.31 36.80
N ILE A 15 -24.05 11.63 37.72
CA ILE A 15 -22.72 11.06 37.48
C ILE A 15 -22.79 9.97 36.40
N VAL A 16 -23.79 9.08 36.46
CA VAL A 16 -23.96 8.02 35.45
C VAL A 16 -24.24 8.62 34.07
N ILE A 17 -25.09 9.64 33.97
CA ILE A 17 -25.36 10.33 32.69
C ILE A 17 -24.09 10.99 32.15
N ALA A 18 -23.30 11.65 33.01
CA ALA A 18 -22.04 12.28 32.59
C ALA A 18 -21.02 11.24 32.09
N LEU A 19 -20.88 10.10 32.77
CA LEU A 19 -20.01 9.00 32.34
C LEU A 19 -20.48 8.39 31.01
N ILE A 20 -21.79 8.21 30.83
CA ILE A 20 -22.35 7.74 29.55
C ILE A 20 -22.09 8.75 28.43
N ALA A 21 -22.28 10.05 28.68
CA ALA A 21 -22.01 11.09 27.69
C ALA A 21 -20.52 11.14 27.28
N ILE A 22 -19.61 11.04 28.25
CA ILE A 22 -18.17 10.94 28.01
C ILE A 22 -17.84 9.67 27.21
N TYR A 23 -18.42 8.52 27.58
CA TYR A 23 -18.24 7.27 26.85
C TYR A 23 -18.75 7.37 25.39
N LEU A 24 -19.89 8.01 25.17
CA LEU A 24 -20.44 8.23 23.82
C LEU A 24 -19.60 9.18 22.95
N LEU A 25 -18.89 10.15 23.56
CA LEU A 25 -17.91 10.98 22.86
C LEU A 25 -16.69 10.18 22.40
N PHE A 26 -16.24 9.19 23.19
CA PHE A 26 -15.13 8.30 22.79
C PHE A 26 -15.52 7.24 21.75
N ILE A 27 -16.82 6.92 21.60
CA ILE A 27 -17.30 5.96 20.58
C ILE A 27 -17.44 6.61 19.20
N HIS A 28 -17.74 7.90 19.11
CA HIS A 28 -17.91 8.59 17.83
C HIS A 28 -16.56 8.83 17.15
N LYS A 29 -16.08 7.82 16.42
CA LYS A 29 -14.99 8.02 15.46
C LYS A 29 -15.52 8.79 14.25
N PRO A 30 -14.82 9.84 13.78
CA PRO A 30 -15.20 10.51 12.55
C PRO A 30 -15.18 9.50 11.40
N LYS A 31 -16.19 9.58 10.53
CA LYS A 31 -16.24 8.76 9.32
C LYS A 31 -15.08 9.16 8.42
N VAL A 32 -14.21 8.21 8.08
CA VAL A 32 -13.15 8.44 7.11
C VAL A 32 -13.76 8.36 5.72
N GLU A 33 -13.59 9.43 4.94
CA GLU A 33 -13.95 9.46 3.53
C GLU A 33 -12.85 8.77 2.72
N TYR A 34 -13.26 7.95 1.74
CA TYR A 34 -12.34 7.23 0.87
C TYR A 34 -12.59 7.60 -0.58
N LEU A 35 -11.51 7.77 -1.33
CA LEU A 35 -11.50 7.99 -2.77
C LEU A 35 -10.99 6.75 -3.47
N ALA A 36 -11.55 6.47 -4.65
CA ALA A 36 -11.05 5.41 -5.52
C ALA A 36 -9.83 5.93 -6.30
N GLY A 37 -8.77 5.14 -6.34
CA GLY A 37 -7.57 5.41 -7.11
C GLY A 37 -7.10 4.18 -7.88
N ASN A 38 -6.19 4.38 -8.84
CA ASN A 38 -5.49 3.27 -9.49
C ASN A 38 -4.23 2.89 -8.70
N LEU A 39 -3.73 1.68 -8.95
CA LEU A 39 -2.44 1.20 -8.47
C LEU A 39 -1.45 1.16 -9.62
N HIS A 40 -0.33 1.89 -9.49
CA HIS A 40 0.78 1.84 -10.44
C HIS A 40 2.01 1.26 -9.74
N GLY A 41 2.70 0.33 -10.41
CA GLY A 41 3.95 -0.26 -9.93
C GLY A 41 5.13 0.14 -10.79
N PHE A 42 6.20 0.61 -10.16
CA PHE A 42 7.45 0.98 -10.80
C PHE A 42 8.59 0.14 -10.23
N ASN A 43 9.21 -0.70 -11.06
CA ASN A 43 10.40 -1.43 -10.67
C ASN A 43 11.65 -0.60 -10.98
N HIS A 44 12.44 -0.29 -9.96
CA HIS A 44 13.71 0.41 -10.11
C HIS A 44 14.89 -0.53 -10.24
N VAL A 45 14.76 -1.83 -9.97
CA VAL A 45 15.88 -2.77 -9.90
C VAL A 45 16.20 -3.35 -11.28
N LYS A 46 17.44 -3.17 -11.73
CA LYS A 46 17.92 -3.63 -13.04
C LYS A 46 17.87 -5.15 -13.16
N GLY A 47 17.54 -5.65 -14.35
CA GLY A 47 17.54 -7.09 -14.65
C GLY A 47 16.36 -7.86 -14.03
N THR A 48 15.53 -7.21 -13.21
CA THR A 48 14.39 -7.83 -12.56
C THR A 48 13.07 -7.29 -13.11
N SER A 49 11.97 -7.97 -12.78
CA SER A 49 10.61 -7.51 -13.04
C SER A 49 9.74 -7.77 -11.82
N VAL A 50 8.88 -6.82 -11.46
CA VAL A 50 7.79 -7.06 -10.52
C VAL A 50 6.59 -7.54 -11.33
N ASN A 51 6.28 -8.83 -11.23
CA ASN A 51 5.22 -9.45 -12.02
C ASN A 51 3.84 -8.98 -11.57
N TRP A 52 3.64 -8.89 -10.26
CA TRP A 52 2.45 -8.38 -9.62
C TRP A 52 2.77 -7.86 -8.22
N PHE A 53 1.87 -7.03 -7.69
CA PHE A 53 1.91 -6.59 -6.30
C PHE A 53 0.51 -6.41 -5.72
N LYS A 54 0.43 -6.28 -4.40
CA LYS A 54 -0.77 -5.92 -3.66
C LYS A 54 -0.47 -4.84 -2.65
N VAL A 55 -1.43 -3.92 -2.46
CA VAL A 55 -1.43 -2.96 -1.35
C VAL A 55 -2.67 -3.21 -0.52
N ASN A 56 -2.52 -3.65 0.73
CA ASN A 56 -3.63 -4.09 1.58
C ASN A 56 -4.62 -5.05 0.88
N GLY A 57 -4.09 -5.98 0.09
CA GLY A 57 -4.87 -6.97 -0.66
C GLY A 57 -5.39 -6.50 -2.03
N TYR A 58 -5.32 -5.20 -2.36
CA TYR A 58 -5.69 -4.69 -3.68
C TYR A 58 -4.59 -4.98 -4.70
N TYR A 59 -4.92 -5.71 -5.76
CA TYR A 59 -3.97 -6.14 -6.79
C TYR A 59 -3.57 -5.02 -7.74
N GLY A 60 -2.29 -4.96 -8.08
CA GLY A 60 -1.74 -4.06 -9.09
C GLY A 60 -0.67 -4.73 -9.94
N GLN A 61 -0.51 -4.24 -11.18
CA GLN A 61 0.47 -4.74 -12.11
C GLN A 61 0.98 -3.64 -13.05
N GLY A 62 2.31 -3.49 -13.09
CA GLY A 62 3.00 -2.59 -14.01
C GLY A 62 2.69 -1.09 -13.83
N ALA A 63 3.33 -0.28 -14.68
CA ALA A 63 3.25 1.18 -14.59
C ALA A 63 1.97 1.76 -15.21
N ALA A 64 1.30 1.04 -16.12
CA ALA A 64 0.09 1.50 -16.81
C ALA A 64 -1.08 1.77 -15.86
N GLY A 65 -1.09 1.11 -14.70
CA GLY A 65 -2.13 1.26 -13.70
C GLY A 65 -3.14 0.12 -13.75
N THR A 66 -3.56 -0.34 -12.59
CA THR A 66 -4.66 -1.28 -12.41
C THR A 66 -5.70 -0.65 -11.48
N CYS A 67 -6.98 -0.71 -11.86
CA CYS A 67 -8.09 -0.30 -11.00
C CYS A 67 -8.45 -1.45 -10.05
N CYS A 68 -8.81 -1.22 -8.78
CA CYS A 68 -8.89 0.04 -8.03
C CYS A 68 -8.48 -0.20 -6.57
N ILE A 69 -7.98 0.84 -5.89
CA ILE A 69 -7.72 0.87 -4.44
C ILE A 69 -8.53 1.99 -3.77
N MET A 70 -8.99 1.74 -2.55
CA MET A 70 -9.63 2.77 -1.71
C MET A 70 -8.60 3.44 -0.81
N VAL A 71 -8.49 4.75 -0.90
CA VAL A 71 -7.52 5.57 -0.17
C VAL A 71 -8.26 6.61 0.68
N PRO A 72 -7.86 6.87 1.94
CA PRO A 72 -8.41 7.98 2.72
C PRO A 72 -8.26 9.32 1.98
N ALA A 73 -9.34 10.08 1.87
CA ALA A 73 -9.34 11.39 1.21
C ALA A 73 -8.40 12.39 1.89
N LYS A 74 -8.12 12.19 3.18
CA LYS A 74 -7.17 12.98 3.96
C LYS A 74 -6.16 12.06 4.62
N TRP A 75 -4.89 12.41 4.54
CA TRP A 75 -3.85 11.74 5.27
C TRP A 75 -3.98 11.95 6.78
N THR A 76 -3.48 10.99 7.56
CA THR A 76 -3.31 11.10 9.01
C THR A 76 -1.97 10.47 9.40
N PRO A 77 -1.30 10.96 10.47
CA PRO A 77 -0.04 10.38 10.93
C PRO A 77 -0.11 8.88 11.21
N ASN A 78 1.01 8.18 10.98
CA ASN A 78 1.17 6.73 11.16
C ASN A 78 0.20 5.88 10.30
N GLN A 79 -0.05 6.29 9.05
CA GLN A 79 -0.72 5.44 8.08
C GLN A 79 0.27 4.45 7.46
N TRP A 80 0.00 3.17 7.61
CA TRP A 80 0.82 2.09 7.07
C TRP A 80 -0.01 1.17 6.20
N VAL A 81 0.61 0.61 5.17
CA VAL A 81 0.01 -0.40 4.31
C VAL A 81 0.92 -1.61 4.21
N ASN A 82 0.32 -2.79 4.12
CA ASN A 82 1.04 -4.00 3.75
C ASN A 82 1.20 -4.03 2.23
N VAL A 83 2.44 -4.06 1.77
CA VAL A 83 2.77 -4.27 0.35
C VAL A 83 3.30 -5.68 0.20
N GLU A 84 2.68 -6.44 -0.68
CA GLU A 84 3.14 -7.78 -1.09
C GLU A 84 3.52 -7.73 -2.57
N TRP A 85 4.59 -8.40 -2.98
CA TRP A 85 4.96 -8.42 -4.40
C TRP A 85 5.76 -9.66 -4.76
N GLU A 86 5.68 -10.01 -6.05
CA GLU A 86 6.47 -11.06 -6.67
C GLU A 86 7.49 -10.45 -7.63
N VAL A 87 8.73 -10.91 -7.53
CA VAL A 87 9.86 -10.51 -8.38
C VAL A 87 10.34 -11.69 -9.20
N ASP A 88 10.45 -11.49 -10.51
CA ASP A 88 11.31 -12.27 -11.39
C ASP A 88 12.74 -11.71 -11.31
N PRO A 89 13.71 -12.44 -10.73
CA PRO A 89 15.09 -11.97 -10.61
C PRO A 89 15.86 -12.02 -11.94
N ASN A 90 15.31 -12.63 -12.99
CA ASN A 90 15.93 -12.74 -14.30
C ASN A 90 14.89 -12.46 -15.39
N ALA A 91 14.40 -11.22 -15.45
CA ALA A 91 13.27 -10.84 -16.30
C ALA A 91 13.57 -10.81 -17.80
N TYR A 92 14.85 -10.81 -18.18
CA TYR A 92 15.28 -10.71 -19.58
C TYR A 92 16.24 -11.85 -19.95
N PRO A 93 15.79 -13.12 -19.86
CA PRO A 93 16.63 -14.26 -20.18
C PRO A 93 16.93 -14.30 -21.69
N THR A 94 18.16 -14.65 -22.04
CA THR A 94 18.59 -14.81 -23.44
C THR A 94 18.38 -16.22 -23.98
N ASP A 95 18.00 -17.17 -23.12
CA ASP A 95 17.82 -18.59 -23.44
C ASP A 95 16.34 -19.01 -23.57
N SER A 96 15.40 -18.06 -23.44
CA SER A 96 13.97 -18.35 -23.53
C SER A 96 13.59 -18.81 -24.94
N PRO A 97 12.93 -19.97 -25.09
CA PRO A 97 12.38 -20.38 -26.37
C PRO A 97 11.25 -19.44 -26.80
N GLY A 98 10.91 -19.41 -28.09
CA GLY A 98 9.78 -18.62 -28.56
C GLY A 98 8.45 -19.10 -27.95
N VAL A 99 7.49 -18.20 -27.76
CA VAL A 99 6.17 -18.51 -27.15
C VAL A 99 5.36 -19.60 -27.87
N THR A 100 5.70 -19.91 -29.12
CA THR A 100 5.07 -20.97 -29.93
C THR A 100 5.87 -22.28 -29.93
N ASP A 101 7.05 -22.31 -29.33
CA ASP A 101 7.86 -23.52 -29.21
C ASP A 101 7.23 -24.49 -28.18
N PRO A 102 7.09 -25.79 -28.47
CA PRO A 102 6.56 -26.78 -27.52
C PRO A 102 7.31 -26.85 -26.18
N LYS A 103 8.55 -26.35 -26.12
CA LYS A 103 9.35 -26.28 -24.89
C LYS A 103 9.04 -25.07 -24.01
N PHE A 104 8.28 -24.09 -24.51
CA PHE A 104 8.00 -22.84 -23.80
C PHE A 104 7.35 -23.07 -22.45
N ASP A 105 6.32 -23.91 -22.37
CA ASP A 105 5.62 -24.18 -21.10
C ASP A 105 6.54 -24.82 -20.05
N ALA A 106 7.38 -25.77 -20.48
CA ALA A 106 8.35 -26.41 -19.60
C ALA A 106 9.45 -25.44 -19.14
N TYR A 107 9.88 -24.54 -20.03
CA TYR A 107 10.79 -23.45 -19.70
C TYR A 107 10.18 -22.50 -18.68
N MET A 108 8.97 -21.99 -18.93
CA MET A 108 8.28 -21.06 -18.04
C MET A 108 8.04 -21.66 -16.65
N LYS A 109 7.63 -22.93 -16.58
CA LYS A 109 7.49 -23.64 -15.30
C LYS A 109 8.80 -23.68 -14.49
N LYS A 110 9.94 -23.85 -15.17
CA LYS A 110 11.26 -23.82 -14.52
C LYS A 110 11.67 -22.39 -14.16
N HIS A 111 11.33 -21.42 -15.00
CA HIS A 111 11.65 -20.01 -14.81
C HIS A 111 10.91 -19.42 -13.61
N GLU A 112 9.59 -19.65 -13.53
CA GLU A 112 8.71 -19.23 -12.42
C GLU A 112 9.15 -19.80 -11.07
N ALA A 113 9.78 -20.97 -11.04
CA ALA A 113 10.33 -21.53 -9.81
C ALA A 113 11.44 -20.66 -9.17
N ASN A 114 12.02 -19.72 -9.92
CA ASN A 114 13.00 -18.76 -9.42
C ASN A 114 12.38 -17.49 -8.86
N TYR A 115 11.07 -17.29 -9.00
CA TYR A 115 10.40 -16.08 -8.54
C TYR A 115 10.49 -15.96 -7.01
N ARG A 116 10.52 -14.72 -6.56
CA ARG A 116 10.69 -14.38 -5.14
C ARG A 116 9.49 -13.58 -4.67
N HIS A 117 9.02 -13.90 -3.49
CA HIS A 117 7.86 -13.27 -2.88
C HIS A 117 8.30 -12.51 -1.64
N TYR A 118 7.85 -11.26 -1.54
CA TYR A 118 8.20 -10.38 -0.45
C TYR A 118 6.95 -9.70 0.10
N GLN A 119 7.07 -9.24 1.35
CA GLN A 119 6.09 -8.37 1.97
C GLN A 119 6.79 -7.35 2.86
N LYS A 120 6.25 -6.14 2.92
CA LYS A 120 6.77 -5.06 3.76
C LYS A 120 5.64 -4.14 4.19
N MET A 121 5.65 -3.77 5.47
CA MET A 121 4.85 -2.64 5.95
C MET A 121 5.52 -1.35 5.50
N VAL A 122 4.79 -0.51 4.77
CA VAL A 122 5.29 0.74 4.22
C VAL A 122 4.46 1.89 4.76
N GLU A 123 5.12 2.90 5.30
CA GLU A 123 4.46 4.13 5.72
C GLU A 123 4.00 4.92 4.49
N ILE A 124 2.77 5.42 4.53
CA ILE A 124 2.29 6.35 3.53
C ILE A 124 2.76 7.75 3.92
N PRO A 125 3.61 8.41 3.10
CA PRO A 125 4.01 9.78 3.38
C PRO A 125 2.82 10.72 3.32
N GLU A 126 2.91 11.85 4.01
CA GLU A 126 1.87 12.87 4.02
C GLU A 126 1.48 13.32 2.61
N TYR A 127 0.19 13.50 2.41
CA TYR A 127 -0.40 14.00 1.16
C TYR A 127 -1.61 14.88 1.47
N ASP A 128 -1.84 15.88 0.62
CA ASP A 128 -3.01 16.75 0.69
C ASP A 128 -4.22 16.06 0.04
N GLU A 129 -4.38 16.26 -1.28
CA GLU A 129 -5.38 15.57 -2.09
C GLU A 129 -4.75 14.37 -2.80
N PRO A 130 -5.20 13.13 -2.51
CA PRO A 130 -4.61 11.95 -3.11
C PRO A 130 -5.08 11.75 -4.55
N CYS A 131 -4.15 11.35 -5.41
CA CYS A 131 -4.43 10.77 -6.72
C CYS A 131 -4.30 9.23 -6.65
N SER A 132 -3.86 8.59 -7.74
CA SER A 132 -3.55 7.16 -7.75
C SER A 132 -2.40 6.81 -6.80
N VAL A 133 -2.45 5.60 -6.23
CA VAL A 133 -1.36 5.02 -5.45
C VAL A 133 -0.28 4.52 -6.39
N LYS A 134 0.96 4.95 -6.15
CA LYS A 134 2.14 4.57 -6.91
C LYS A 134 3.12 3.90 -5.98
N VAL A 135 3.46 2.64 -6.28
CA VAL A 135 4.39 1.81 -5.51
C VAL A 135 5.69 1.70 -6.30
N HIS A 136 6.79 2.02 -5.64
CA HIS A 136 8.13 1.97 -6.18
C HIS A 136 8.90 0.88 -5.45
N PHE A 137 9.42 -0.09 -6.20
CA PHE A 137 10.23 -1.19 -5.70
C PHE A 137 11.70 -0.88 -5.98
N LEU A 138 12.50 -0.81 -4.93
CA LEU A 138 13.90 -0.39 -4.96
C LEU A 138 14.82 -1.54 -4.56
N PRO A 139 16.14 -1.39 -4.75
CA PRO A 139 17.10 -2.36 -4.26
C PRO A 139 16.95 -2.64 -2.75
N CYS A 140 17.42 -3.81 -2.32
CA CYS A 140 17.33 -4.25 -0.92
C CYS A 140 15.91 -4.38 -0.37
N GLN A 141 14.98 -4.71 -1.27
CA GLN A 141 13.57 -4.89 -0.92
C GLN A 141 12.98 -3.64 -0.23
N GLU A 142 13.54 -2.47 -0.56
CA GLU A 142 12.99 -1.19 -0.16
C GLU A 142 11.78 -0.85 -1.02
N VAL A 143 10.76 -0.28 -0.39
CA VAL A 143 9.50 0.07 -1.05
C VAL A 143 9.13 1.48 -0.65
N LYS A 144 8.81 2.30 -1.65
CA LYS A 144 8.26 3.65 -1.44
C LYS A 144 6.88 3.74 -2.04
N ILE A 145 6.00 4.48 -1.37
CA ILE A 145 4.65 4.76 -1.84
C ILE A 145 4.47 6.26 -1.98
N THR A 146 3.74 6.67 -3.02
CA THR A 146 3.25 8.05 -3.13
C THR A 146 1.85 8.08 -3.72
N LEU A 147 1.11 9.11 -3.35
CA LEU A 147 -0.22 9.43 -3.87
C LEU A 147 -0.22 10.76 -4.63
N SER A 148 0.97 11.27 -4.95
CA SER A 148 1.15 12.51 -5.69
C SER A 148 0.41 12.47 -7.02
N CYS A 149 -0.19 13.59 -7.41
CA CYS A 149 -0.82 13.77 -8.72
C CYS A 149 0.20 14.01 -9.85
N TYR A 150 1.46 14.29 -9.52
CA TYR A 150 2.50 14.49 -10.52
C TYR A 150 2.90 13.18 -11.21
N SER A 151 3.32 13.30 -12.47
CA SER A 151 3.93 12.21 -13.24
C SER A 151 5.39 12.01 -12.83
N PRO A 152 5.96 10.79 -12.93
CA PRO A 152 7.33 10.50 -12.51
C PRO A 152 8.44 11.37 -13.12
N TRP A 153 8.18 11.96 -14.28
CA TRP A 153 9.13 12.79 -15.04
C TRP A 153 9.18 14.25 -14.58
N LEU A 154 8.30 14.66 -13.66
CA LEU A 154 8.19 16.04 -13.22
C LEU A 154 9.10 16.33 -12.01
N PRO A 155 9.71 17.52 -11.94
CA PRO A 155 10.54 17.94 -10.79
C PRO A 155 9.82 17.88 -9.44
N GLU A 156 8.49 17.96 -9.42
CA GLU A 156 7.66 17.94 -8.22
C GLU A 156 7.32 16.51 -7.73
N TYR A 157 7.60 15.49 -8.54
CA TYR A 157 7.30 14.11 -8.16
C TYR A 157 8.18 13.64 -6.99
N PRO A 158 7.63 13.09 -5.89
CA PRO A 158 8.39 12.89 -4.66
C PRO A 158 9.44 11.77 -4.72
N ILE A 159 9.31 10.80 -5.62
CA ILE A 159 10.28 9.71 -5.78
C ILE A 159 11.30 10.12 -6.84
N LYS A 160 12.58 10.18 -6.45
CA LYS A 160 13.67 10.69 -7.31
C LYS A 160 14.66 9.62 -7.74
N GLU A 161 14.51 8.42 -7.20
CA GLU A 161 15.38 7.31 -7.50
C GLU A 161 15.29 6.93 -8.98
N PRO A 162 16.44 6.72 -9.65
CA PRO A 162 16.46 6.38 -11.06
C PRO A 162 15.89 4.98 -11.29
N LEU A 163 15.49 4.70 -12.52
CA LEU A 163 15.20 3.33 -12.96
C LEU A 163 16.51 2.59 -13.27
N GLY A 164 16.51 1.26 -13.17
CA GLY A 164 17.66 0.43 -13.51
C GLY A 164 18.83 0.52 -12.52
N MET A 165 18.52 0.70 -11.23
CA MET A 165 19.47 0.62 -10.13
C MET A 165 20.02 -0.80 -10.00
N GLU A 166 21.31 -0.93 -9.73
CA GLU A 166 21.93 -2.22 -9.41
C GLU A 166 21.53 -2.65 -7.98
N GLU A 167 21.33 -3.95 -7.77
CA GLU A 167 21.21 -4.52 -6.42
C GLU A 167 22.62 -4.53 -5.79
N PRO A 168 22.82 -3.92 -4.62
CA PRO A 168 24.12 -3.97 -3.95
C PRO A 168 24.40 -5.38 -3.41
N GLU A 169 25.69 -5.74 -3.28
CA GLU A 169 26.08 -7.05 -2.72
C GLU A 169 25.65 -7.22 -1.27
N ILE A 170 25.58 -6.12 -0.52
CA ILE A 170 25.20 -6.10 0.89
C ILE A 170 24.12 -5.03 1.06
N CYS A 171 22.99 -5.45 1.64
CA CYS A 171 21.92 -4.55 2.03
C CYS A 171 22.17 -3.97 3.43
N PRO A 172 21.81 -2.70 3.65
CA PRO A 172 22.01 -2.02 4.93
C PRO A 172 21.17 -2.59 6.07
#